data_AF-A0A540LQ59-F1
#
_entry.id   AF-A0A540LQ59-F1
#
_cell.length_a   1.000
_cell.length_b   1.000
_cell.length_c   1.000
_cell.angle_alpha   90.00
_cell.angle_beta   90.00
_cell.angle_gamma   90.00
#
_symmetry.space_group_name_H-M   'P 1'
#
loop_
_entity.id
_entity.type
_entity.pdbx_description
1 polymer ?
#
loop_
_entity_poly.entity_id
_entity_poly.type
_entity_poly.pdbx_seq_one_letter_code
_entity_poly.pdbx_strand_id
1 'polypeptide(L)'
;MLFFCLLAKFLLVDLRCHGDSASIKKRGPHSVSSTALDVLNLVQQLRLIPRVIVGHSFGGKVALSMVDQAAKPFARPVRVWVLDATPGIVRPGGDGEDHPEELISVLSTLPKEVSSKRDVVDALLQKGFSKDVAQWVVTNLRPTKSPGSSPSTFSWVFDLKGIAEMYKSYEETNLWKIVEDVPRGVHVNFLKAERSLHRWALGDLQRIHAAEELAVEEAGGVEMHVLEDAGHWVHADNPDGLFRILSSSFF
;
A
#
# COMPACT_ATOMS: atom_id res chain seq x y z
N MET A 1 -4.94 -31.08 -28.88
CA MET A 1 -5.19 -31.00 -27.43
C MET A 1 -4.46 -29.76 -26.92
N LEU A 2 -5.19 -28.72 -26.50
CA LEU A 2 -4.61 -27.48 -25.99
C LEU A 2 -4.64 -27.54 -24.46
N PHE A 3 -3.47 -27.47 -23.83
CA PHE A 3 -3.35 -27.29 -22.39
C PHE A 3 -3.05 -25.83 -22.11
N PHE A 4 -3.93 -25.16 -21.35
CA PHE A 4 -3.64 -23.84 -20.80
C PHE A 4 -3.06 -24.02 -19.39
N CYS A 5 -1.80 -23.66 -19.21
CA CYS A 5 -1.20 -23.56 -17.89
C CYS A 5 -1.52 -22.17 -17.32
N LEU A 6 -2.47 -22.10 -16.37
CA LEU A 6 -2.85 -20.87 -15.67
C LEU A 6 -1.85 -20.59 -14.53
N LEU A 7 -0.61 -20.25 -14.87
CA LEU A 7 0.35 -19.75 -13.88
C LEU A 7 0.22 -18.22 -13.79
N ALA A 8 -0.26 -17.73 -12.65
CA ALA A 8 -0.16 -16.32 -12.30
C ALA A 8 1.31 -15.94 -12.07
N LYS A 9 1.74 -14.82 -12.66
CA LYS A 9 3.05 -14.22 -12.40
C LYS A 9 2.85 -13.00 -11.52
N PHE A 10 3.61 -12.92 -10.44
CA PHE A 10 3.56 -11.79 -9.51
C PHE A 10 4.81 -10.92 -9.68
N LEU A 11 4.60 -9.61 -9.65
CA LEU A 11 5.66 -8.61 -9.56
C LEU A 11 5.46 -7.85 -8.24
N LEU A 12 6.35 -8.09 -7.28
CA LEU A 12 6.42 -7.28 -6.05
C LEU A 12 7.39 -6.13 -6.30
N VAL A 13 7.00 -4.92 -5.91
CA VAL A 13 7.71 -3.69 -6.22
C VAL A 13 8.05 -2.96 -4.93
N ASP A 14 9.33 -2.72 -4.69
CA ASP A 14 9.77 -1.72 -3.73
C ASP A 14 9.44 -0.34 -4.28
N LEU A 15 8.50 0.36 -3.66
CA LEU A 15 8.14 1.72 -4.03
C LEU A 15 9.32 2.68 -3.77
N ARG A 16 9.27 3.89 -4.36
CA ARG A 16 10.25 4.93 -4.04
C ARG A 16 10.39 5.09 -2.53
N CYS A 17 11.61 5.43 -2.09
CA CYS A 17 11.97 5.55 -0.67
C CYS A 17 11.92 4.26 0.16
N HIS A 18 11.58 3.11 -0.42
CA HIS A 18 11.53 1.82 0.27
C HIS A 18 12.52 0.83 -0.33
N GLY A 19 13.02 -0.08 0.50
CA GLY A 19 13.86 -1.21 0.11
C GLY A 19 14.98 -0.84 -0.86
N ASP A 20 15.14 -1.62 -1.92
CA ASP A 20 16.20 -1.41 -2.89
C ASP A 20 15.96 -0.12 -3.73
N SER A 21 14.70 0.31 -3.85
CA SER A 21 14.32 1.58 -4.51
C SER A 21 14.70 2.82 -3.70
N ALA A 22 14.99 2.72 -2.41
CA ALA A 22 15.36 3.87 -1.57
C ALA A 22 16.69 4.51 -1.98
N SER A 23 17.61 3.73 -2.56
CA SER A 23 18.91 4.19 -3.05
C SER A 23 18.85 4.89 -4.42
N ILE A 24 17.73 4.75 -5.14
CA ILE A 24 17.57 5.27 -6.49
C ILE A 24 17.12 6.74 -6.41
N LYS A 25 17.93 7.65 -6.96
CA LYS A 25 17.53 9.05 -7.10
C LYS A 25 16.35 9.17 -8.06
N LYS A 26 15.17 9.47 -7.52
CA LYS A 26 13.96 9.78 -8.30
C LYS A 26 13.85 11.28 -8.58
N ARG A 27 13.16 11.62 -9.67
CA ARG A 27 12.81 13.01 -10.01
C ARG A 27 11.40 13.32 -9.52
N GLY A 28 11.15 14.59 -9.20
CA GLY A 28 9.83 15.06 -8.75
C GLY A 28 9.57 14.81 -7.26
N PRO A 29 8.41 15.26 -6.75
CA PRO A 29 8.06 15.15 -5.34
C PRO A 29 7.78 13.69 -4.93
N HIS A 30 8.02 13.38 -3.66
CA HIS A 30 7.64 12.10 -3.07
C HIS A 30 6.14 12.08 -2.78
N SER A 31 5.34 11.76 -3.80
CA SER A 31 3.86 11.78 -3.77
C SER A 31 3.23 10.47 -4.23
N VAL A 32 1.94 10.27 -3.94
CA VAL A 32 1.14 9.14 -4.48
C VAL A 32 1.21 9.11 -6.00
N SER A 33 0.96 10.26 -6.64
CA SER A 33 0.95 10.38 -8.10
C SER A 33 2.31 10.03 -8.71
N SER A 34 3.40 10.58 -8.16
CA SER A 34 4.75 10.27 -8.67
C SER A 34 5.14 8.81 -8.42
N THR A 35 4.67 8.20 -7.32
CA THR A 35 4.88 6.77 -7.05
C THR A 35 4.12 5.89 -8.04
N ALA A 36 2.88 6.22 -8.37
CA ALA A 36 2.11 5.54 -9.41
C ALA A 36 2.80 5.62 -10.79
N LEU A 37 3.33 6.79 -11.14
CA LEU A 37 4.09 6.98 -12.37
C LEU A 37 5.36 6.12 -12.43
N ASP A 38 6.08 5.96 -11.31
CA ASP A 38 7.23 5.05 -11.26
C ASP A 38 6.84 3.62 -11.58
N VAL A 39 5.72 3.14 -11.03
CA VAL A 39 5.23 1.77 -11.27
C VAL A 39 4.73 1.61 -12.71
N LEU A 40 4.03 2.60 -13.26
CA LEU A 40 3.62 2.62 -14.67
C LEU A 40 4.83 2.55 -15.62
N ASN A 41 5.87 3.32 -15.34
CA ASN A 41 7.12 3.29 -16.11
C ASN A 41 7.80 1.92 -16.00
N LEU A 42 7.81 1.30 -14.81
CA LEU A 42 8.38 -0.02 -14.61
C LEU A 42 7.64 -1.09 -15.43
N VAL A 43 6.30 -1.13 -15.37
CA VAL A 43 5.54 -2.12 -16.15
C VAL A 43 5.67 -1.91 -17.65
N GLN A 44 5.79 -0.65 -18.10
CA GLN A 44 6.09 -0.34 -19.51
C GLN A 44 7.47 -0.84 -19.91
N GLN A 45 8.50 -0.60 -19.10
CA GLN A 45 9.87 -1.08 -19.35
C GLN A 45 9.95 -2.60 -19.41
N LEU A 46 9.24 -3.28 -18.51
CA LEU A 46 9.14 -4.74 -18.47
C LEU A 46 8.19 -5.31 -19.54
N ARG A 47 7.49 -4.45 -20.30
CA ARG A 47 6.46 -4.82 -21.29
C ARG A 47 5.36 -5.71 -20.69
N LEU A 48 4.98 -5.41 -19.45
CA LEU A 48 3.93 -6.08 -18.72
C LEU A 48 2.62 -5.31 -18.85
N ILE A 49 1.53 -6.04 -19.06
CA ILE A 49 0.18 -5.49 -19.02
C ILE A 49 -0.53 -6.17 -17.85
N PRO A 50 -0.58 -5.59 -16.64
CA PRO A 50 -1.17 -6.25 -15.49
C PRO A 50 -2.67 -6.49 -15.69
N ARG A 51 -3.16 -7.65 -15.25
CA ARG A 51 -4.62 -7.94 -15.14
C ARG A 51 -5.14 -7.59 -13.75
N VAL A 52 -4.28 -7.65 -12.75
CA VAL A 52 -4.58 -7.38 -11.36
C VAL A 52 -3.52 -6.44 -10.82
N ILE A 53 -3.94 -5.37 -10.17
CA ILE A 53 -3.09 -4.45 -9.43
C ILE A 53 -3.57 -4.49 -7.98
N VAL A 54 -2.68 -4.80 -7.05
CA VAL A 54 -3.02 -4.91 -5.62
C VAL A 54 -2.18 -3.90 -4.87
N GLY A 55 -2.84 -3.05 -4.08
CA GLY A 55 -2.21 -2.04 -3.25
C GLY A 55 -2.76 -2.09 -1.84
N HIS A 56 -1.87 -2.16 -0.84
CA HIS A 56 -2.22 -2.08 0.57
C HIS A 56 -1.91 -0.70 1.13
N SER A 57 -2.82 -0.14 1.93
CA SER A 57 -2.66 1.16 2.58
C SER A 57 -2.26 2.25 1.56
N PHE A 58 -1.08 2.87 1.71
CA PHE A 58 -0.49 3.79 0.72
C PHE A 58 -0.53 3.23 -0.72
N GLY A 59 -0.19 1.96 -0.89
CA GLY A 59 -0.20 1.26 -2.16
C GLY A 59 -1.59 1.21 -2.81
N GLY A 60 -2.67 1.25 -2.02
CA GLY A 60 -4.04 1.28 -2.53
C GLY A 60 -4.33 2.55 -3.33
N LYS A 61 -3.93 3.72 -2.81
CA LYS A 61 -4.01 4.98 -3.56
C LYS A 61 -3.06 5.03 -4.74
N VAL A 62 -1.88 4.40 -4.63
CA VAL A 62 -0.97 4.24 -5.78
C VAL A 62 -1.66 3.45 -6.89
N ALA A 63 -2.32 2.33 -6.57
CA ALA A 63 -3.01 1.49 -7.55
C ALA A 63 -4.17 2.23 -8.25
N LEU A 64 -4.97 2.99 -7.50
CA LEU A 64 -6.00 3.86 -8.07
C LEU A 64 -5.40 4.97 -8.95
N SER A 65 -4.32 5.62 -8.50
CA SER A 65 -3.63 6.65 -9.28
C SER A 65 -2.97 6.09 -10.54
N MET A 66 -2.55 4.82 -10.56
CA MET A 66 -2.11 4.16 -11.78
C MET A 66 -3.24 4.07 -12.82
N VAL A 67 -4.46 3.75 -12.40
CA VAL A 67 -5.63 3.74 -13.30
C VAL A 67 -5.95 5.14 -13.81
N ASP A 68 -5.91 6.15 -12.94
CA ASP A 68 -6.12 7.55 -13.31
C ASP A 68 -5.14 7.99 -14.41
N GLN A 69 -3.85 7.70 -14.22
CA GLN A 69 -2.77 8.15 -15.10
C GLN A 69 -2.56 7.28 -16.34
N ALA A 70 -3.01 6.02 -16.34
CA ALA A 70 -2.81 5.12 -17.46
C ALA A 70 -3.56 5.61 -18.72
N ALA A 71 -2.94 5.37 -19.87
CA ALA A 71 -3.55 5.62 -21.18
C ALA A 71 -4.78 4.73 -21.37
N LYS A 72 -5.87 5.35 -21.85
CA LYS A 72 -7.17 4.70 -22.07
C LYS A 72 -7.47 4.68 -23.59
N PRO A 73 -8.16 3.66 -24.12
CA PRO A 73 -8.72 2.50 -23.42
C PRO A 73 -7.65 1.48 -22.99
N PHE A 74 -7.96 0.70 -21.95
CA PHE A 74 -7.06 -0.38 -21.51
C PHE A 74 -7.02 -1.52 -22.53
N ALA A 75 -5.83 -2.11 -22.73
CA ALA A 75 -5.63 -3.23 -23.66
C ALA A 75 -6.40 -4.50 -23.26
N ARG A 76 -6.80 -4.62 -21.99
CA ARG A 76 -7.64 -5.68 -21.44
C ARG A 76 -8.25 -5.22 -20.11
N PRO A 77 -9.30 -5.91 -19.62
CA PRO A 77 -9.85 -5.59 -18.32
C PRO A 77 -8.83 -5.71 -17.19
N VAL A 78 -8.90 -4.79 -16.23
CA VAL A 78 -7.99 -4.69 -15.07
C VAL A 78 -8.82 -4.73 -13.79
N ARG A 79 -8.44 -5.60 -12.85
CA ARG A 79 -8.93 -5.56 -11.48
C ARG A 79 -7.95 -4.80 -10.60
N VAL A 80 -8.44 -3.86 -9.82
CA VAL A 80 -7.68 -3.10 -8.83
C VAL A 80 -8.16 -3.50 -7.45
N TRP A 81 -7.23 -3.83 -6.57
CA TRP A 81 -7.51 -4.12 -5.16
C TRP A 81 -6.91 -3.02 -4.30
N VAL A 82 -7.76 -2.36 -3.53
CA VAL A 82 -7.42 -1.35 -2.53
C VAL A 82 -7.62 -1.99 -1.16
N LEU A 83 -6.53 -2.49 -0.57
CA LEU A 83 -6.56 -3.18 0.71
C LEU A 83 -6.40 -2.17 1.84
N ASP A 84 -7.46 -2.06 2.63
CA ASP A 84 -7.59 -1.29 3.86
C ASP A 84 -7.12 0.17 3.73
N ALA A 85 -7.64 0.86 2.71
CA ALA A 85 -7.39 2.27 2.44
C ALA A 85 -8.61 2.95 1.81
N THR A 86 -8.87 4.19 2.21
CA THR A 86 -9.91 5.02 1.57
C THR A 86 -9.37 5.73 0.31
N PRO A 87 -10.22 6.03 -0.68
CA PRO A 87 -9.80 6.77 -1.88
C PRO A 87 -9.71 8.29 -1.64
N GLY A 88 -10.36 8.80 -0.60
CA GLY A 88 -10.48 10.23 -0.28
C GLY A 88 -9.39 10.76 0.64
N ILE A 89 -9.52 12.04 1.02
CA ILE A 89 -8.63 12.68 2.00
C ILE A 89 -8.73 11.93 3.32
N VAL A 90 -7.58 11.58 3.89
CA VAL A 90 -7.53 10.92 5.20
C VAL A 90 -7.44 12.00 6.26
N ARG A 91 -8.42 12.04 7.17
CA ARG A 91 -8.49 13.04 8.23
C ARG A 91 -7.52 12.70 9.36
N PRO A 92 -6.94 13.68 10.07
CA PRO A 92 -6.14 13.45 11.28
C PRO A 92 -6.88 12.56 12.28
N GLY A 93 -6.15 11.65 12.94
CA GLY A 93 -6.75 10.60 13.74
C GLY A 93 -7.10 11.05 15.15
N GLY A 94 -8.11 10.40 15.74
CA GLY A 94 -8.45 10.53 17.16
C GLY A 94 -7.70 9.52 18.04
N ASP A 95 -7.91 9.60 19.35
CA ASP A 95 -7.32 8.65 20.32
C ASP A 95 -7.75 7.21 19.99
N GLY A 96 -6.77 6.33 19.73
CA GLY A 96 -6.99 4.90 19.48
C GLY A 96 -7.10 4.49 18.00
N GLU A 97 -6.87 5.41 17.06
CA GLU A 97 -6.75 5.09 15.63
C GLU A 97 -5.29 4.80 15.24
N ASP A 98 -5.03 4.32 14.02
CA ASP A 98 -3.65 4.16 13.56
C ASP A 98 -2.96 5.53 13.39
N HIS A 99 -1.75 5.67 13.96
CA HIS A 99 -0.94 6.90 13.92
C HIS A 99 0.40 6.75 13.15
N PRO A 100 0.41 6.48 11.82
CA PRO A 100 1.66 6.37 11.07
C PRO A 100 2.52 7.65 11.10
N GLU A 101 1.91 8.84 11.20
CA GLU A 101 2.62 10.11 11.32
C GLU A 101 3.49 10.16 12.59
N GLU A 102 2.95 9.72 13.72
CA GLU A 102 3.67 9.67 14.98
C GLU A 102 4.84 8.68 14.91
N LEU A 103 4.63 7.52 14.26
CA LEU A 103 5.70 6.56 14.05
C LEU A 103 6.83 7.17 13.20
N ILE A 104 6.49 7.81 12.09
CA ILE A 104 7.47 8.51 11.22
C ILE A 104 8.22 9.59 12.02
N SER A 105 7.51 10.35 12.85
CA SER A 105 8.09 11.38 13.72
C SER A 105 9.09 10.78 14.71
N VAL A 106 8.71 9.72 15.42
CA VAL A 106 9.60 9.03 16.37
C VAL A 106 10.82 8.45 15.67
N LEU A 107 10.64 7.76 14.54
CA LEU A 107 11.76 7.20 13.77
C LEU A 107 12.71 8.29 13.26
N SER A 108 12.20 9.49 12.99
CA SER A 108 13.02 10.63 12.54
C SER A 108 13.93 11.18 13.64
N THR A 109 13.64 10.86 14.90
CA THR A 109 14.52 11.19 16.05
C THR A 109 15.64 10.16 16.26
N LEU A 110 15.50 8.97 15.68
CA LEU A 110 16.50 7.91 15.80
C LEU A 110 17.69 8.17 14.86
N PRO A 111 18.90 7.69 15.23
CA PRO A 111 20.05 7.82 14.35
C PRO A 111 19.86 6.98 13.06
N LYS A 112 20.50 7.44 11.98
CA LYS A 112 20.48 6.74 10.68
C LYS A 112 21.10 5.35 10.73
N GLU A 113 22.06 5.17 11.64
CA GLU A 113 22.64 3.88 11.98
C GLU A 113 22.36 3.58 13.45
N VAL A 114 21.90 2.37 13.72
CA VAL A 114 21.61 1.89 15.08
C VAL A 114 22.55 0.73 15.43
N SER A 115 22.93 0.61 16.69
CA SER A 115 23.78 -0.46 17.21
C SER A 115 23.01 -1.74 17.53
N SER A 116 21.70 -1.65 17.75
CA SER A 116 20.88 -2.73 18.27
C SER A 116 19.43 -2.61 17.80
N LYS A 117 18.91 -3.68 17.18
CA LYS A 117 17.47 -3.77 16.86
C LYS A 117 16.61 -3.76 18.13
N ARG A 118 17.12 -4.33 19.23
CA ARG A 118 16.41 -4.37 20.52
C ARG A 118 16.19 -2.96 21.06
N ASP A 119 17.19 -2.10 20.97
CA ASP A 119 17.09 -0.73 21.50
C ASP A 119 16.03 0.07 20.75
N VAL A 120 15.90 -0.16 19.44
CA VAL A 120 14.82 0.43 18.62
C VAL A 120 13.45 -0.10 19.06
N VAL A 121 13.32 -1.41 19.29
CA VAL A 121 12.06 -1.99 19.79
C VAL A 121 11.70 -1.39 21.15
N ASP A 122 12.63 -1.35 22.09
CA ASP A 122 12.41 -0.82 23.43
C ASP A 122 12.04 0.68 23.39
N ALA A 123 12.67 1.46 22.50
CA ALA A 123 12.33 2.86 22.28
C ALA A 123 10.90 3.05 21.75
N LEU A 124 10.44 2.21 20.81
CA LEU A 124 9.08 2.27 20.29
C LEU A 124 8.03 1.86 21.34
N LEU A 125 8.32 0.82 22.13
CA LEU A 125 7.45 0.42 23.24
C LEU A 125 7.30 1.53 24.30
N GLN A 126 8.40 2.22 24.65
CA GLN A 126 8.37 3.37 25.57
C GLN A 126 7.56 4.55 25.03
N LYS A 127 7.40 4.65 23.71
CA LYS A 127 6.54 5.64 23.04
C LYS A 127 5.09 5.19 22.90
N GLY A 128 4.73 4.01 23.40
CA GLY A 128 3.36 3.51 23.38
C GLY A 128 2.98 2.69 22.15
N PHE A 129 3.91 2.43 21.22
CA PHE A 129 3.63 1.54 20.09
C PHE A 129 3.49 0.09 20.55
N SER A 130 2.68 -0.68 19.82
CA SER A 130 2.54 -2.12 20.08
C SER A 130 3.83 -2.87 19.76
N LYS A 131 3.98 -4.05 20.38
CA LYS A 131 5.11 -4.94 20.12
C LYS A 131 5.18 -5.37 18.65
N ASP A 132 4.04 -5.60 18.02
CA ASP A 132 3.98 -6.04 16.62
C ASP A 132 4.47 -4.95 15.67
N VAL A 133 4.06 -3.69 15.89
CA VAL A 133 4.58 -2.54 15.14
C VAL A 133 6.08 -2.39 15.35
N ALA A 134 6.55 -2.47 16.60
CA ALA A 134 7.97 -2.34 16.92
C ALA A 134 8.83 -3.44 16.25
N GLN A 135 8.33 -4.69 16.26
CA GLN A 135 8.98 -5.82 15.60
C GLN A 135 8.97 -5.68 14.08
N TRP A 136 7.87 -5.23 13.50
CA TRP A 136 7.76 -4.96 12.07
C TRP A 136 8.76 -3.89 11.62
N VAL A 137 8.87 -2.77 12.35
CA VAL A 137 9.80 -1.68 12.01
C VAL A 137 11.23 -2.20 11.86
N VAL A 138 11.72 -3.01 12.81
CA VAL A 138 13.12 -3.49 12.79
C VAL A 138 13.42 -4.54 11.72
N THR A 139 12.41 -5.02 10.98
CA THR A 139 12.64 -5.81 9.76
C THR A 139 13.28 -4.97 8.64
N ASN A 140 13.11 -3.64 8.69
CA ASN A 140 13.68 -2.68 7.76
C ASN A 140 15.14 -2.27 8.08
N LEU A 141 15.77 -2.93 9.04
CA LEU A 141 17.18 -2.72 9.40
C LEU A 141 18.07 -3.79 8.76
N ARG A 142 19.02 -3.38 7.92
CA ARG A 142 20.06 -4.24 7.34
C ARG A 142 21.43 -3.98 7.99
N PRO A 143 22.27 -5.00 8.20
CA PRO A 143 23.65 -4.81 8.66
C PRO A 143 24.44 -3.93 7.67
N THR A 144 25.22 -2.98 8.18
CA THR A 144 26.06 -2.07 7.38
C THR A 144 27.40 -2.69 6.96
N LYS A 145 27.88 -3.70 7.70
CA LYS A 145 29.17 -4.37 7.48
C LYS A 145 29.00 -5.88 7.26
N SER A 146 29.96 -6.48 6.56
CA SER A 146 30.04 -7.92 6.33
C SER A 146 30.09 -8.71 7.65
N PRO A 147 29.62 -9.98 7.65
CA PRO A 147 29.65 -10.84 8.83
C PRO A 147 31.08 -10.93 9.41
N GLY A 148 31.25 -10.64 10.71
CA GLY A 148 32.54 -10.77 11.41
C GLY A 148 33.21 -9.47 11.85
N SER A 149 32.66 -8.30 11.52
CA SER A 149 33.12 -7.01 12.05
C SER A 149 32.31 -6.58 13.28
N SER A 150 32.94 -6.54 14.46
CA SER A 150 32.33 -6.00 15.68
C SER A 150 32.72 -4.53 15.88
N PRO A 151 31.76 -3.64 16.25
CA PRO A 151 30.33 -3.88 16.40
C PRO A 151 29.58 -3.86 15.05
N SER A 152 28.57 -4.71 14.91
CA SER A 152 27.63 -4.67 13.79
C SER A 152 26.68 -3.48 13.94
N THR A 153 26.79 -2.48 13.08
CA THR A 153 25.77 -1.42 12.97
C THR A 153 24.72 -1.82 11.94
N PHE A 154 23.52 -1.27 12.07
CA PHE A 154 22.41 -1.48 11.14
C PHE A 154 21.99 -0.14 10.55
N SER A 155 21.67 -0.12 9.27
CA SER A 155 21.07 1.03 8.60
C SER A 155 19.65 0.71 8.13
N TRP A 156 18.83 1.74 8.08
CA TRP A 156 17.49 1.66 7.50
C TRP A 156 17.56 1.40 5.99
N VAL A 157 16.70 0.54 5.48
CA VAL A 157 16.55 0.28 4.03
C VAL A 157 15.60 1.26 3.36
N PHE A 158 15.17 2.30 4.07
CA PHE A 158 14.26 3.30 3.55
C PHE A 158 14.80 4.72 3.72
N ASP A 159 14.31 5.62 2.88
CA ASP A 159 14.48 7.06 3.03
C ASP A 159 13.30 7.62 3.83
N LEU A 160 13.52 7.84 5.12
CA LEU A 160 12.47 8.29 6.03
C LEU A 160 11.94 9.68 5.69
N LYS A 161 12.78 10.56 5.14
CA LYS A 161 12.34 11.89 4.72
C LYS A 161 11.35 11.79 3.56
N GLY A 162 11.69 11.00 2.54
CA GLY A 162 10.79 10.75 1.43
C GLY A 162 9.52 10.01 1.84
N ILE A 163 9.59 9.07 2.80
CA ILE A 163 8.41 8.42 3.39
C ILE A 163 7.49 9.46 4.06
N ALA A 164 8.02 10.42 4.81
CA ALA A 164 7.21 11.46 5.44
C ALA A 164 6.47 12.32 4.38
N GLU A 165 7.17 12.70 3.31
CA GLU A 165 6.57 13.42 2.17
C GLU A 165 5.49 12.57 1.47
N MET A 166 5.74 11.27 1.27
CA MET A 166 4.77 10.33 0.69
C MET A 166 3.52 10.22 1.57
N TYR A 167 3.70 10.04 2.88
CA TYR A 167 2.59 9.88 3.81
C TYR A 167 1.71 11.14 3.85
N LYS A 168 2.32 12.33 3.89
CA LYS A 168 1.59 13.59 3.74
C LYS A 168 0.79 13.64 2.44
N SER A 169 1.42 13.30 1.32
CA SER A 169 0.72 13.23 0.03
C SER A 169 -0.42 12.21 0.05
N TYR A 170 -0.29 11.09 0.76
CA TYR A 170 -1.34 10.10 0.90
C TYR A 170 -2.55 10.69 1.64
N GLU A 171 -2.35 11.41 2.73
CA GLU A 171 -3.47 12.02 3.46
C GLU A 171 -4.20 13.07 2.61
N GLU A 172 -3.47 13.84 1.81
CA GLU A 172 -4.02 14.91 0.94
C GLU A 172 -4.63 14.40 -0.38
N THR A 173 -4.28 13.18 -0.82
CA THR A 173 -4.71 12.67 -2.13
C THR A 173 -6.18 12.26 -2.13
N ASN A 174 -6.94 12.83 -3.05
CA ASN A 174 -8.35 12.51 -3.28
C ASN A 174 -8.55 11.89 -4.68
N LEU A 175 -8.96 10.63 -4.71
CA LEU A 175 -9.14 9.83 -5.92
C LEU A 175 -10.61 9.44 -6.14
N TRP A 176 -11.55 10.10 -5.46
CA TRP A 176 -12.98 9.82 -5.60
C TRP A 176 -13.48 9.88 -7.03
N LYS A 177 -12.93 10.79 -7.85
CA LYS A 177 -13.28 10.90 -9.27
C LYS A 177 -13.14 9.58 -10.01
N ILE A 178 -12.10 8.78 -9.73
CA ILE A 178 -11.90 7.48 -10.40
C ILE A 178 -12.82 6.40 -9.87
N VAL A 179 -13.27 6.51 -8.62
CA VAL A 179 -14.17 5.54 -8.01
C VAL A 179 -15.62 5.80 -8.43
N GLU A 180 -16.00 7.07 -8.57
CA GLU A 180 -17.36 7.48 -8.96
C GLU A 180 -17.57 7.47 -10.49
N ASP A 181 -16.49 7.49 -11.28
CA ASP A 181 -16.49 7.41 -12.75
C ASP A 181 -15.44 6.38 -13.18
N VAL A 182 -15.72 5.10 -12.90
CA VAL A 182 -14.78 4.00 -13.16
C VAL A 182 -14.61 3.82 -14.67
N PRO A 183 -13.37 3.88 -15.21
CA PRO A 183 -13.15 3.68 -16.62
C PRO A 183 -13.62 2.29 -17.09
N ARG A 184 -14.24 2.24 -18.27
CA ARG A 184 -14.66 0.97 -18.89
C ARG A 184 -13.53 -0.07 -18.91
N GLY A 185 -13.84 -1.28 -18.46
CA GLY A 185 -12.89 -2.39 -18.34
C GLY A 185 -12.09 -2.38 -17.03
N VAL A 186 -12.37 -1.48 -16.08
CA VAL A 186 -11.75 -1.48 -14.75
C VAL A 186 -12.75 -1.96 -13.71
N HIS A 187 -12.31 -2.84 -12.82
CA HIS A 187 -13.06 -3.24 -11.63
C HIS A 187 -12.25 -2.91 -10.38
N VAL A 188 -12.75 -2.01 -9.54
CA VAL A 188 -12.12 -1.60 -8.28
C VAL A 188 -12.75 -2.39 -7.13
N ASN A 189 -11.91 -3.09 -6.38
CA ASN A 189 -12.30 -3.88 -5.22
C ASN A 189 -11.69 -3.22 -4.00
N PHE A 190 -12.53 -2.70 -3.11
CA PHE A 190 -12.10 -2.24 -1.80
C PHE A 190 -12.19 -3.41 -0.82
N LEU A 191 -11.20 -3.55 0.05
CA LEU A 191 -11.23 -4.52 1.14
C LEU A 191 -10.99 -3.78 2.44
N LYS A 192 -11.99 -3.73 3.31
CA LYS A 192 -11.83 -3.21 4.67
C LYS A 192 -11.54 -4.37 5.62
N ALA A 193 -10.52 -4.22 6.45
CA ALA A 193 -10.35 -5.13 7.58
C ALA A 193 -11.36 -4.81 8.68
N GLU A 194 -12.02 -5.84 9.22
CA GLU A 194 -13.09 -5.69 10.19
C GLU A 194 -12.61 -4.95 11.45
N ARG A 195 -11.47 -5.38 12.01
CA ARG A 195 -10.89 -4.87 13.26
C ARG A 195 -9.85 -3.77 13.02
N SER A 196 -9.71 -3.30 11.78
CA SER A 196 -8.74 -2.26 11.46
C SER A 196 -9.09 -0.95 12.17
N LEU A 197 -8.06 -0.30 12.70
CA LEU A 197 -8.11 1.05 13.23
C LEU A 197 -7.91 2.10 12.12
N HIS A 198 -7.88 1.66 10.85
CA HIS A 198 -7.89 2.55 9.72
C HIS A 198 -9.17 3.38 9.66
N ARG A 199 -8.99 4.65 9.30
CA ARG A 199 -10.00 5.73 9.37
C ARG A 199 -11.01 5.65 8.23
N TRP A 200 -11.89 4.64 8.27
CA TRP A 200 -13.02 4.51 7.36
C TRP A 200 -14.17 5.41 7.81
N ALA A 201 -14.30 6.60 7.20
CA ALA A 201 -15.46 7.45 7.48
C ALA A 201 -16.75 6.82 6.91
N LEU A 202 -17.86 6.95 7.64
CA LEU A 202 -19.17 6.45 7.17
C LEU A 202 -19.53 7.00 5.78
N GLY A 203 -19.20 8.26 5.51
CA GLY A 203 -19.42 8.87 4.20
C GLY A 203 -18.57 8.27 3.08
N ASP A 204 -17.38 7.74 3.37
CA ASP A 204 -16.57 7.03 2.39
C ASP A 204 -17.21 5.68 2.05
N LEU A 205 -17.69 4.94 3.05
CA LEU A 205 -18.39 3.67 2.84
C LEU A 205 -19.67 3.87 2.01
N GLN A 206 -20.46 4.89 2.33
CA GLN A 206 -21.67 5.24 1.58
C GLN A 206 -21.37 5.56 0.11
N ARG A 207 -20.29 6.29 -0.17
CA ARG A 207 -19.91 6.63 -1.55
C ARG A 207 -19.38 5.44 -2.33
N ILE A 208 -18.67 4.52 -1.68
CA ILE A 208 -18.26 3.25 -2.32
C ILE A 208 -19.48 2.42 -2.70
N HIS A 209 -20.45 2.25 -1.80
CA HIS A 209 -21.68 1.51 -2.11
C HIS A 209 -22.52 2.18 -3.21
N ALA A 210 -22.60 3.52 -3.21
CA ALA A 210 -23.25 4.24 -4.31
C ALA A 210 -22.54 4.00 -5.66
N ALA A 211 -21.20 3.97 -5.67
CA ALA A 211 -20.44 3.67 -6.87
C ALA A 211 -20.57 2.21 -7.31
N GLU A 212 -20.70 1.27 -6.36
CA GLU A 212 -20.98 -0.15 -6.61
C GLU A 212 -22.33 -0.32 -7.33
N GLU A 213 -23.39 0.35 -6.86
CA GLU A 213 -24.71 0.30 -7.51
C GLU A 213 -24.70 0.88 -8.94
N LEU A 214 -24.00 2.00 -9.16
CA LEU A 214 -23.91 2.65 -10.47
C LEU A 214 -23.09 1.84 -11.48
N ALA A 215 -21.99 1.23 -11.02
CA ALA A 215 -21.06 0.55 -11.91
C ALA A 215 -21.59 -0.79 -12.45
N VAL A 216 -22.63 -1.40 -11.84
CA VAL A 216 -23.27 -2.63 -12.36
C VAL A 216 -23.84 -2.43 -13.78
N GLU A 217 -24.23 -1.20 -14.14
CA GLU A 217 -24.80 -0.88 -15.45
C GLU A 217 -23.75 -0.62 -16.54
N GLU A 218 -22.52 -0.30 -16.15
CA GLU A 218 -21.43 0.04 -17.06
C GLU A 218 -20.40 -1.09 -17.09
N ALA A 219 -19.67 -1.29 -18.19
CA ALA A 219 -18.70 -2.39 -18.30
C ALA A 219 -17.40 -2.19 -17.45
N GLY A 220 -17.53 -1.58 -16.27
CA GLY A 220 -16.58 -1.48 -15.16
C GLY A 220 -17.25 -1.96 -13.86
N GLY A 221 -16.63 -1.75 -12.70
CA GLY A 221 -17.23 -2.15 -11.42
C GLY A 221 -16.56 -1.52 -10.21
N VAL A 222 -17.33 -1.30 -9.15
CA VAL A 222 -16.81 -1.08 -7.79
C VAL A 222 -17.43 -2.16 -6.91
N GLU A 223 -16.64 -2.74 -6.01
CA GLU A 223 -17.11 -3.73 -5.05
C GLU A 223 -16.47 -3.50 -3.69
N MET A 224 -17.26 -3.65 -2.62
CA MET A 224 -16.79 -3.54 -1.25
C MET A 224 -16.74 -4.92 -0.56
N HIS A 225 -15.56 -5.29 -0.08
CA HIS A 225 -15.30 -6.52 0.66
C HIS A 225 -14.97 -6.21 2.12
N VAL A 226 -15.32 -7.13 3.01
CA VAL A 226 -14.89 -7.10 4.42
C VAL A 226 -14.06 -8.36 4.70
N LEU A 227 -12.87 -8.16 5.28
CA LEU A 227 -12.05 -9.26 5.79
C LEU A 227 -12.26 -9.38 7.30
N GLU A 228 -12.98 -10.42 7.69
CA GLU A 228 -13.25 -10.78 9.08
C GLU A 228 -11.96 -11.09 9.85
N ASP A 229 -11.97 -10.79 11.15
CA ASP A 229 -10.89 -11.11 12.09
C ASP A 229 -9.50 -10.55 11.73
N ALA A 230 -9.39 -9.57 10.84
CA ALA A 230 -8.13 -8.92 10.48
C ALA A 230 -8.04 -7.48 11.01
N GLY A 231 -6.84 -7.07 11.43
CA GLY A 231 -6.47 -5.68 11.61
C GLY A 231 -5.90 -5.07 10.32
N HIS A 232 -5.19 -3.94 10.43
CA HIS A 232 -4.65 -3.24 9.26
C HIS A 232 -3.67 -4.09 8.44
N TRP A 233 -2.95 -5.03 9.07
CA TRP A 233 -1.96 -5.89 8.43
C TRP A 233 -2.62 -7.14 7.85
N VAL A 234 -3.58 -6.93 6.94
CA VAL A 234 -4.48 -7.97 6.39
C VAL A 234 -3.80 -9.26 5.93
N HIS A 235 -2.59 -9.16 5.39
CA HIS A 235 -1.81 -10.27 4.88
C HIS A 235 -1.05 -11.06 5.96
N ALA A 236 -0.81 -10.45 7.12
CA ALA A 236 -0.24 -11.10 8.29
C ALA A 236 -1.34 -11.65 9.21
N ASP A 237 -2.44 -10.89 9.37
CA ASP A 237 -3.50 -11.21 10.33
C ASP A 237 -4.43 -12.33 9.83
N ASN A 238 -4.82 -12.32 8.55
CA ASN A 238 -5.70 -13.33 7.97
C ASN A 238 -5.34 -13.65 6.49
N PRO A 239 -4.18 -14.28 6.23
CA PRO A 239 -3.71 -14.58 4.89
C PRO A 239 -4.66 -15.50 4.11
N ASP A 240 -5.27 -16.49 4.77
CA ASP A 240 -6.17 -17.45 4.11
C ASP A 240 -7.51 -16.82 3.71
N GLY A 241 -8.07 -15.96 4.58
CA GLY A 241 -9.25 -15.17 4.28
C GLY A 241 -9.00 -14.19 3.13
N LEU A 242 -7.88 -13.47 3.19
CA LEU A 242 -7.45 -12.58 2.12
C LEU A 242 -7.29 -13.33 0.79
N PHE A 243 -6.62 -14.49 0.79
CA PHE A 243 -6.46 -15.30 -0.41
C PHE A 243 -7.80 -15.76 -0.97
N ARG A 244 -8.74 -16.19 -0.12
CA ARG A 244 -10.08 -16.63 -0.54
C ARG A 244 -10.82 -15.53 -1.30
N ILE A 245 -10.81 -14.31 -0.78
CA ILE A 245 -11.45 -13.14 -1.39
C ILE A 245 -10.77 -12.79 -2.73
N LEU A 246 -9.43 -12.72 -2.76
CA LEU A 246 -8.69 -12.30 -3.95
C LEU A 246 -8.62 -13.37 -5.05
N SER A 247 -8.76 -14.65 -4.70
CA SER A 247 -8.47 -15.79 -5.60
C SER A 247 -9.19 -15.71 -6.95
N SER A 248 -10.46 -15.29 -6.96
CA SER A 248 -11.28 -15.13 -8.17
C SER A 248 -10.71 -14.12 -9.18
N SER A 249 -9.77 -13.27 -8.75
CA SER A 249 -9.11 -12.26 -9.58
C SER A 249 -7.96 -12.80 -10.42
N PHE A 250 -7.39 -13.94 -10.02
CA PHE A 250 -6.22 -14.51 -10.66
C PHE A 250 -6.52 -15.59 -11.70
N PHE A 251 -7.76 -16.07 -11.74
CA PHE A 251 -8.22 -17.17 -12.61
C PHE A 251 -9.26 -16.69 -13.63
#